data_AF-A0A4S4LVI1-F1
#
_entry.id   AF-A0A4S4LVI1-F1
#
_cell.length_a   1.000
_cell.length_b   1.000
_cell.length_c   1.000
_cell.angle_alpha   90.00
_cell.angle_beta   90.00
_cell.angle_gamma   90.00
#
_symmetry.space_group_name_H-M   'P 1'
#
loop_
_entity.id
_entity.type
_entity.pdbx_description
1 polymer ?
#
loop_
_entity_poly.entity_id
_entity_poly.type
_entity_poly.pdbx_seq_one_letter_code
_entity_poly.pdbx_strand_id
1 'polypeptide(L)'
;MNLTVALAVLEVLGDYTLSDFVGFLLSHPTLVRNPTRTRFIEEWPAFLKYCLWSPSLSSPTDHFIMDYTTKKLTNEVAQLANKESGWHFSARTASAEQIDDFSISDMASRLETQAPTLWTLLGHLLESDPALARRRAQYLRAEIEVPAEAATDVVVDWDDEMEFWANDVYVEPEEREEVEGVGLHGPRPRKRQRRAADRTQSRRVMIMSIMMITTNQKCNPIASVLGFFCHSTSAPELLIEVLAHAGLSVSLTATHSMINSLSEKSARFIREIAQTKTAAFAYDNFDMDFKSYASTVERPGTTLQHATSALIFPLEHDVEVSDLKFSDELWSTDPVNLRLPKEQWRRKRTWRDCIPQGPNVPGPSINTRLNAWHFRYALVTFCDDFKGFQSLLGCVRDNA
;
A
#
# COMPACT_ATOMS: atom_id res chain seq x y z
N MET A 1 7.45 57.84 6.10
CA MET A 1 8.83 58.31 6.34
C MET A 1 8.96 59.71 5.74
N ASN A 2 9.58 60.69 6.44
CA ASN A 2 9.87 62.00 5.85
C ASN A 2 11.05 61.87 4.88
N LEU A 3 11.04 62.61 3.76
CA LEU A 3 12.07 62.61 2.73
C LEU A 3 13.48 62.81 3.30
N THR A 4 13.61 63.65 4.33
CA THR A 4 14.89 63.92 5.02
C THR A 4 15.50 62.65 5.64
N VAL A 5 14.69 61.81 6.25
CA VAL A 5 15.14 60.53 6.85
C VAL A 5 15.49 59.53 5.75
N ALA A 6 14.73 59.51 4.65
CA ALA A 6 15.00 58.65 3.50
C ALA A 6 16.36 58.96 2.87
N LEU A 7 16.64 60.25 2.65
CA LEU A 7 17.91 60.72 2.09
C LEU A 7 19.08 60.42 3.02
N ALA A 8 18.93 60.63 4.33
CA ALA A 8 19.97 60.29 5.30
C ALA A 8 20.29 58.78 5.30
N VAL A 9 19.28 57.91 5.16
CA VAL A 9 19.50 56.46 5.04
C VAL A 9 20.21 56.10 3.74
N LEU A 10 19.84 56.72 2.62
CA LEU A 10 20.53 56.50 1.34
C LEU A 10 21.98 57.01 1.35
N GLU A 11 22.24 58.14 2.00
CA GLU A 11 23.58 58.70 2.17
C GLU A 11 24.46 57.80 3.05
N VAL A 12 23.89 57.22 4.12
CA VAL A 12 24.59 56.25 4.99
C VAL A 12 24.82 54.91 4.28
N LEU A 13 23.89 54.50 3.42
CA LEU A 13 24.07 53.31 2.58
C LEU A 13 25.23 53.49 1.60
N GLY A 14 25.43 54.70 1.04
CA GLY A 14 26.61 55.04 0.24
C GLY A 14 26.90 53.99 -0.85
N ASP A 15 28.06 53.35 -0.77
CA ASP A 15 28.52 52.30 -1.69
C ASP A 15 28.10 50.86 -1.29
N TYR A 16 27.44 50.69 -0.15
CA TYR A 16 26.98 49.39 0.32
C TYR A 16 25.70 48.97 -0.43
N THR A 17 25.64 47.70 -0.83
CA THR A 17 24.42 47.18 -1.45
C THR A 17 23.34 46.96 -0.40
N LEU A 18 22.07 46.99 -0.83
CA LEU A 18 20.95 46.60 0.04
C LEU A 18 21.14 45.18 0.62
N SER A 19 21.74 44.29 -0.16
CA SER A 19 22.07 42.93 0.29
C SER A 19 23.10 42.92 1.42
N ASP A 20 24.14 43.75 1.33
CA ASP A 20 25.17 43.85 2.38
C ASP A 20 24.57 44.40 3.68
N PHE A 21 23.73 45.43 3.56
CA PHE A 21 23.03 46.01 4.71
C PHE A 21 22.11 44.99 5.40
N VAL A 22 21.26 44.31 4.63
CA VAL A 22 20.35 43.28 5.17
C VAL A 22 21.13 42.10 5.74
N GLY A 23 22.19 41.66 5.04
CA GLY A 23 23.08 40.59 5.50
C GLY A 23 23.74 40.92 6.83
N PHE A 24 24.25 42.15 6.99
CA PHE A 24 24.83 42.64 8.24
C PHE A 24 23.78 42.71 9.36
N LEU A 25 22.60 43.29 9.10
CA LEU A 25 21.51 43.41 10.07
C LEU A 25 21.08 42.04 10.63
N LEU A 26 21.02 41.01 9.77
CA LEU A 26 20.58 39.67 10.15
C LEU A 26 21.68 38.82 10.77
N SER A 27 22.94 39.00 10.36
CA SER A 27 24.04 38.12 10.76
C SER A 27 24.85 38.62 11.95
N HIS A 28 24.83 39.93 12.25
CA HIS A 28 25.70 40.49 13.28
C HIS A 28 25.26 40.08 14.71
N PRO A 29 26.14 39.48 15.54
CA PRO A 29 25.78 38.95 16.86
C PRO A 29 25.24 40.01 17.83
N THR A 30 25.76 41.24 17.77
CA THR A 30 25.33 42.33 18.66
C THR A 30 23.92 42.83 18.37
N LEU A 31 23.38 42.55 17.17
CA LEU A 31 22.05 42.99 16.75
C LEU A 31 20.96 41.96 17.06
N VAL A 32 21.32 40.76 17.54
CA VAL A 32 20.37 39.66 17.84
C VAL A 32 19.26 40.09 18.80
N ARG A 33 19.57 40.92 19.80
CA ARG A 33 18.60 41.42 20.79
C ARG A 33 18.05 42.81 20.46
N ASN A 34 18.39 43.36 19.30
CA ASN A 34 17.96 44.70 18.93
C ASN A 34 16.47 44.68 18.50
N PRO A 35 15.60 45.49 19.11
CA PRO A 35 14.17 45.49 18.79
C PRO A 35 13.87 45.87 17.33
N THR A 36 14.73 46.67 16.71
CA THR A 36 14.61 47.06 15.29
C THR A 36 14.86 45.87 14.36
N ARG A 37 15.79 44.96 14.71
CA ARG A 37 16.01 43.73 13.94
C ARG A 37 14.80 42.82 14.03
N THR A 38 14.25 42.61 15.22
CA THR A 38 13.05 41.78 15.42
C THR A 38 11.88 42.34 14.62
N ARG A 39 11.62 43.64 14.73
CA ARG A 39 10.56 44.31 13.96
C ARG A 39 10.77 44.20 12.45
N PHE A 40 12.01 44.33 11.97
CA PHE A 40 12.33 44.15 10.55
C PHE A 40 12.00 42.74 10.06
N ILE A 41 12.33 41.71 10.85
CA ILE A 41 12.01 40.31 10.52
C ILE A 41 10.49 40.09 10.51
N GLU A 42 9.77 40.65 11.48
CA GLU A 42 8.30 40.57 11.57
C GLU A 42 7.60 41.27 10.39
N GLU A 43 8.12 42.43 9.95
CA GLU A 43 7.58 43.19 8.82
C GLU A 43 8.05 42.67 7.45
N TRP A 44 8.99 41.71 7.40
CA TRP A 44 9.56 41.19 6.16
C TRP A 44 8.52 40.67 5.15
N PRO A 45 7.50 39.89 5.54
CA PRO A 45 6.46 39.45 4.60
C PRO A 45 5.67 40.63 3.99
N ALA A 46 5.40 41.67 4.78
CA ALA A 46 4.71 42.87 4.30
C ALA A 46 5.58 43.65 3.31
N PHE A 47 6.89 43.73 3.55
CA PHE A 47 7.86 44.30 2.63
C PHE A 47 7.91 43.54 1.30
N LEU A 48 8.02 42.21 1.33
CA LEU A 48 8.00 41.38 0.11
C LEU A 48 6.70 41.56 -0.68
N LYS A 49 5.56 41.62 0.02
CA LYS A 49 4.25 41.89 -0.59
C LYS A 49 4.19 43.27 -1.24
N TYR A 50 4.80 44.29 -0.62
CA TYR A 50 4.94 45.61 -1.22
C TYR A 50 5.80 45.57 -2.49
N CYS A 51 6.93 44.86 -2.47
CA CYS A 51 7.79 44.70 -3.65
C CYS A 51 7.04 44.05 -4.83
N LEU A 52 6.16 43.09 -4.55
CA LEU A 52 5.29 42.45 -5.55
C LEU A 52 4.22 43.39 -6.13
N TRP A 53 3.74 44.37 -5.36
CA TRP A 53 2.69 45.30 -5.80
C TRP A 53 3.24 46.59 -6.40
N SER A 54 4.46 46.97 -6.07
CA SER A 54 5.08 48.20 -6.57
C SER A 54 5.41 48.06 -8.06
N PRO A 55 4.95 48.97 -8.95
CA PRO A 55 5.20 48.88 -10.39
C PRO A 55 6.68 48.82 -10.77
N SER A 56 7.55 49.42 -9.96
CA SER A 56 9.00 49.46 -10.21
C SER A 56 9.73 48.20 -9.76
N LEU A 57 9.14 47.40 -8.86
CA LEU A 57 9.77 46.24 -8.25
C LEU A 57 9.06 44.92 -8.57
N SER A 58 7.81 44.97 -9.04
CA SER A 58 6.97 43.78 -9.24
C SER A 58 7.61 42.78 -10.19
N SER A 59 8.02 43.23 -11.38
CA SER A 59 8.64 42.38 -12.41
C SER A 59 9.93 41.68 -11.93
N PRO A 60 10.96 42.39 -11.42
CA PRO A 60 12.17 41.71 -10.94
C PRO A 60 11.91 40.84 -9.70
N THR A 61 10.98 41.22 -8.82
CA THR A 61 10.63 40.45 -7.62
C THR A 61 9.91 39.16 -7.99
N ASP A 62 8.92 39.23 -8.89
CA ASP A 62 8.15 38.07 -9.36
C ASP A 62 9.06 37.06 -10.09
N HIS A 63 9.92 37.56 -10.99
CA HIS A 63 10.90 36.71 -11.66
C HIS A 63 11.85 36.03 -10.66
N PHE A 64 12.38 36.77 -9.68
CA PHE A 64 13.23 36.18 -8.65
C PHE A 64 12.52 35.10 -7.84
N ILE A 65 11.28 35.35 -7.40
CA ILE A 65 10.49 34.38 -6.62
C ILE A 65 10.20 33.14 -7.47
N MET A 66 9.82 33.32 -8.73
CA MET A 66 9.53 32.22 -9.65
C MET A 66 10.78 31.37 -9.91
N ASP A 67 11.93 32.00 -10.20
CA ASP A 67 13.21 31.31 -10.43
C ASP A 67 13.67 30.54 -9.17
N TYR A 68 13.63 31.19 -8.00
CA TYR A 68 14.00 30.56 -6.74
C TYR A 68 13.09 29.38 -6.39
N THR A 69 11.77 29.56 -6.52
CA THR A 69 10.78 28.52 -6.22
C THR A 69 10.93 27.34 -7.19
N THR A 70 11.09 27.63 -8.47
CA THR A 70 11.33 26.61 -9.51
C THR A 70 12.58 25.80 -9.18
N LYS A 71 13.71 26.46 -8.89
CA LYS A 71 14.96 25.79 -8.50
C LYS A 71 14.78 24.91 -7.27
N LYS A 72 14.06 25.38 -6.26
CA LYS A 72 13.80 24.60 -5.04
C LYS A 72 12.98 23.35 -5.34
N LEU A 73 11.89 23.47 -6.11
CA LEU A 73 11.04 22.34 -6.48
C LEU A 73 11.77 21.34 -7.39
N THR A 74 12.54 21.82 -8.37
CA THR A 74 13.33 20.92 -9.24
C THR A 74 14.40 20.18 -8.45
N ASN A 75 14.98 20.80 -7.43
CA ASN A 75 15.94 20.14 -6.54
C ASN A 75 15.27 19.04 -5.70
N GLU A 76 14.07 19.30 -5.15
CA GLU A 76 13.30 18.28 -4.44
C GLU A 76 12.97 17.09 -5.37
N VAL A 77 12.51 17.33 -6.60
CA VAL A 77 12.28 16.25 -7.59
C VAL A 77 13.57 15.49 -7.90
N ALA A 78 14.69 16.18 -8.11
CA ALA A 78 15.97 15.54 -8.40
C ALA A 78 16.47 14.67 -7.23
N GLN A 79 16.26 15.11 -5.99
CA GLN A 79 16.58 14.34 -4.79
C GLN A 79 15.71 13.08 -4.68
N LEU A 80 14.40 13.20 -4.93
CA LEU A 80 13.50 12.05 -5.02
C LEU A 80 13.92 11.09 -6.14
N ALA A 81 14.43 11.60 -7.26
CA ALA A 81 14.85 10.77 -8.38
C ALA A 81 16.25 10.11 -8.19
N ASN A 82 16.96 10.41 -7.10
CA ASN A 82 18.28 9.86 -6.80
C ASN A 82 18.18 8.40 -6.33
N LYS A 83 19.18 7.57 -6.62
CA LYS A 83 19.26 6.16 -6.21
C LYS A 83 19.13 5.96 -4.69
N GLU A 84 19.65 6.90 -3.92
CA GLU A 84 19.66 6.84 -2.45
C GLU A 84 18.27 7.06 -1.83
N SER A 85 17.32 7.60 -2.60
CA SER A 85 15.93 7.83 -2.14
C SER A 85 15.15 6.52 -1.92
N GLY A 86 15.60 5.42 -2.54
CA GLY A 86 14.95 4.11 -2.49
C GLY A 86 13.72 3.97 -3.39
N TRP A 87 13.53 4.86 -4.37
CA TRP A 87 12.40 4.78 -5.30
C TRP A 87 12.69 3.98 -6.58
N HIS A 88 13.86 3.35 -6.68
CA HIS A 88 14.25 2.60 -7.86
C HIS A 88 13.62 1.23 -7.89
N PHE A 89 12.83 0.93 -8.92
CA PHE A 89 12.25 -0.39 -9.13
C PHE A 89 12.85 -1.03 -10.39
N SER A 90 13.25 -2.30 -10.27
CA SER A 90 13.85 -3.06 -11.36
C SER A 90 13.02 -4.29 -11.63
N ALA A 91 12.31 -4.29 -12.76
CA ALA A 91 11.49 -5.41 -13.21
C ALA A 91 12.26 -6.74 -13.20
N ARG A 92 13.52 -6.75 -13.65
CA ARG A 92 14.34 -7.97 -13.71
C ARG A 92 14.66 -8.58 -12.35
N THR A 93 14.58 -7.79 -11.29
CA THR A 93 14.90 -8.20 -9.93
C THR A 93 13.70 -8.11 -9.00
N ALA A 94 12.50 -7.87 -9.54
CA ALA A 94 11.26 -7.74 -8.79
C ALA A 94 11.04 -8.97 -7.89
N SER A 95 10.61 -8.76 -6.66
CA SER A 95 10.23 -9.83 -5.74
C SER A 95 8.74 -9.71 -5.38
N ALA A 96 8.16 -10.80 -4.87
CA ALA A 96 6.75 -10.82 -4.48
C ALA A 96 6.52 -9.85 -3.32
N GLU A 97 7.44 -9.80 -2.35
CA GLU A 97 7.37 -8.91 -1.19
C GLU A 97 7.33 -7.43 -1.62
N GLN A 98 8.07 -7.04 -2.65
CA GLN A 98 8.03 -5.65 -3.15
C GLN A 98 6.68 -5.25 -3.72
N ILE A 99 5.88 -6.21 -4.21
CA ILE A 99 4.55 -5.98 -4.76
C ILE A 99 3.51 -6.05 -3.63
N ASP A 100 3.62 -7.04 -2.76
CA ASP A 100 2.69 -7.27 -1.64
C ASP A 100 2.79 -6.17 -0.57
N ASP A 101 4.00 -5.71 -0.26
CA ASP A 101 4.25 -4.65 0.73
C ASP A 101 4.04 -3.23 0.16
N PHE A 102 3.65 -3.09 -1.12
CA PHE A 102 3.46 -1.78 -1.73
C PHE A 102 2.26 -1.03 -1.13
N SER A 103 2.52 0.14 -0.54
CA SER A 103 1.51 1.01 0.06
C SER A 103 1.60 2.44 -0.48
N ILE A 104 0.50 2.93 -1.06
CA ILE A 104 0.39 4.34 -1.51
C ILE A 104 0.48 5.29 -0.31
N SER A 105 -0.06 4.90 0.84
CA SER A 105 -0.03 5.70 2.07
C SER A 105 1.40 5.88 2.59
N ASP A 106 2.20 4.81 2.56
CA ASP A 106 3.60 4.83 2.98
C ASP A 106 4.43 5.67 2.00
N MET A 107 4.15 5.53 0.70
CA MET A 107 4.78 6.33 -0.33
C MET A 107 4.47 7.81 -0.14
N ALA A 108 3.22 8.17 0.13
CA ALA A 108 2.81 9.55 0.42
C ALA A 108 3.54 10.14 1.62
N SER A 109 3.61 9.43 2.76
CA SER A 109 4.31 9.92 3.95
C SER A 109 5.80 10.18 3.67
N ARG A 110 6.46 9.28 2.93
CA ARG A 110 7.87 9.45 2.55
C ARG A 110 8.06 10.60 1.56
N LEU A 111 7.18 10.76 0.58
CA LEU A 111 7.22 11.86 -0.39
C LEU A 111 7.02 13.22 0.30
N GLU A 112 6.07 13.32 1.23
CA GLU A 112 5.86 14.51 2.05
C GLU A 112 7.09 14.87 2.88
N THR A 113 7.75 13.86 3.46
CA THR A 113 8.95 14.06 4.28
C THR A 113 10.15 14.49 3.43
N GLN A 114 10.34 13.88 2.26
CA GLN A 114 11.51 14.12 1.40
C GLN A 114 11.36 15.37 0.50
N ALA A 115 10.14 15.77 0.16
CA ALA A 115 9.85 16.90 -0.71
C ALA A 115 8.65 17.74 -0.20
N PRO A 116 8.77 18.35 1.00
CA PRO A 116 7.65 19.01 1.67
C PRO A 116 7.15 20.24 0.91
N THR A 117 8.02 20.96 0.19
CA THR A 117 7.60 22.16 -0.56
C THR A 117 6.75 21.76 -1.75
N LEU A 118 7.20 20.77 -2.53
CA LEU A 118 6.46 20.22 -3.67
C LEU A 118 5.15 19.59 -3.22
N TRP A 119 5.17 18.82 -2.13
CA TRP A 119 3.97 18.21 -1.55
C TRP A 119 2.90 19.26 -1.20
N THR A 120 3.33 20.33 -0.52
CA THR A 120 2.44 21.44 -0.13
C THR A 120 1.89 22.18 -1.35
N LEU A 121 2.75 22.48 -2.33
CA LEU A 121 2.34 23.14 -3.57
C LEU A 121 1.30 22.30 -4.32
N LEU A 122 1.55 21.01 -4.53
CA LEU A 122 0.60 20.12 -5.20
C LEU A 122 -0.73 20.03 -4.42
N GLY A 123 -0.67 20.09 -3.09
CA GLY A 123 -1.87 20.21 -2.27
C GLY A 123 -2.70 21.43 -2.60
N HIS A 124 -2.08 22.61 -2.63
CA HIS A 124 -2.77 23.85 -3.00
C HIS A 124 -3.27 23.85 -4.44
N LEU A 125 -2.51 23.29 -5.40
CA LEU A 125 -2.93 23.22 -6.80
C LEU A 125 -4.14 22.29 -7.00
N LEU A 126 -4.17 21.15 -6.31
CA LEU A 126 -5.28 20.20 -6.35
C LEU A 126 -6.53 20.67 -5.57
N GLU A 127 -6.39 21.72 -4.77
CA GLU A 127 -7.45 22.38 -3.99
C GLU A 127 -7.73 23.80 -4.49
N SER A 128 -7.26 24.14 -5.69
CA SER A 128 -7.30 25.50 -6.23
C SER A 128 -8.70 26.04 -6.52
N ASP A 129 -9.70 25.18 -6.73
CA ASP A 129 -11.09 25.60 -6.88
C ASP A 129 -11.71 25.92 -5.51
N PRO A 130 -11.95 27.22 -5.19
CA PRO A 130 -12.51 27.62 -3.91
C PRO A 130 -13.99 27.23 -3.76
N ALA A 131 -14.74 27.00 -4.84
CA ALA A 131 -16.11 26.50 -4.75
C ALA A 131 -16.10 25.03 -4.33
N LEU A 132 -15.26 24.22 -4.96
CA LEU A 132 -15.11 22.81 -4.63
C LEU A 132 -14.48 22.60 -3.25
N ALA A 133 -13.50 23.42 -2.86
CA ALA A 133 -12.94 23.43 -1.52
C ALA A 133 -13.98 23.82 -0.45
N ARG A 134 -14.82 24.84 -0.73
CA ARG A 134 -15.94 25.21 0.16
C ARG A 134 -16.98 24.10 0.27
N ARG A 135 -17.35 23.44 -0.83
CA ARG A 135 -18.26 22.28 -0.81
C ARG A 135 -17.68 21.15 0.05
N ARG A 136 -16.41 20.79 -0.16
CA ARG A 136 -15.70 19.81 0.69
C ARG A 136 -15.74 20.21 2.17
N ALA A 137 -15.44 21.47 2.49
CA ALA A 137 -15.48 21.98 3.86
C ALA A 137 -16.91 22.01 4.44
N GLN A 138 -17.94 22.28 3.62
CA GLN A 138 -19.34 22.20 4.02
C GLN A 138 -19.75 20.76 4.33
N TYR A 139 -19.32 19.78 3.55
CA TYR A 139 -19.52 18.36 3.90
C TYR A 139 -18.86 17.99 5.22
N LEU A 140 -17.66 18.52 5.49
CA LEU A 140 -16.98 18.30 6.79
C LEU A 140 -17.72 18.98 7.96
N ARG A 141 -18.39 20.11 7.73
CA ARG A 141 -19.09 20.90 8.78
C ARG A 141 -20.53 20.47 9.02
N ALA A 142 -21.30 20.19 7.96
CA ALA A 142 -22.71 19.82 8.05
C ALA A 142 -22.93 18.51 8.83
N GLU A 143 -21.91 17.65 8.95
CA GLU A 143 -21.97 16.42 9.74
C GLU A 143 -21.78 16.63 11.25
N ILE A 144 -21.41 17.84 11.70
CA ILE A 144 -21.18 18.15 13.13
C ILE A 144 -22.46 18.69 13.80
N GLU A 145 -23.45 19.18 13.03
CA GLU A 145 -24.62 19.90 13.55
C GLU A 145 -25.98 19.35 13.03
N VAL A 146 -26.16 18.02 12.95
CA VAL A 146 -27.52 17.46 12.72
C VAL A 146 -28.08 16.89 14.03
N PRO A 147 -28.92 17.64 14.77
CA PRO A 147 -29.79 17.07 15.78
C PRO A 147 -30.67 15.99 15.14
N ALA A 148 -30.81 14.85 15.81
CA ALA A 148 -31.48 13.65 15.32
C ALA A 148 -32.97 13.83 14.91
N GLU A 149 -33.55 15.01 15.13
CA GLU A 149 -34.97 15.30 14.93
C GLU A 149 -35.28 16.14 13.67
N ALA A 150 -34.28 16.60 12.91
CA ALA A 150 -34.47 17.49 11.76
C ALA A 150 -34.09 16.87 10.39
N ALA A 151 -34.18 15.55 10.25
CA ALA A 151 -33.89 14.84 9.00
C ALA A 151 -35.02 14.94 7.94
N THR A 152 -35.66 16.11 7.82
CA THR A 152 -36.63 16.40 6.76
C THR A 152 -36.05 17.44 5.82
N ASP A 153 -35.74 16.99 4.61
CA ASP A 153 -35.80 17.77 3.35
C ASP A 153 -34.72 18.83 3.07
N VAL A 154 -33.49 18.65 3.57
CA VAL A 154 -32.34 19.35 2.97
C VAL A 154 -31.85 18.54 1.78
N VAL A 155 -32.40 18.83 0.60
CA VAL A 155 -31.84 18.41 -0.69
C VAL A 155 -30.50 19.14 -0.86
N VAL A 156 -29.42 18.55 -0.36
CA VAL A 156 -28.07 18.97 -0.67
C VAL A 156 -27.88 18.67 -2.16
N ASP A 157 -27.72 19.71 -2.97
CA ASP A 157 -27.38 19.61 -4.39
C ASP A 157 -26.07 18.83 -4.53
N TRP A 158 -26.17 17.55 -4.89
CA TRP A 158 -25.03 16.67 -5.03
C TRP A 158 -24.26 17.10 -6.27
N ASP A 159 -22.95 17.23 -6.12
CA ASP A 159 -22.07 17.50 -7.26
C ASP A 159 -22.06 16.24 -8.14
N ASP A 160 -22.60 16.34 -9.35
CA ASP A 160 -22.69 15.26 -10.33
C ASP A 160 -21.36 14.49 -10.46
N GLU A 161 -20.21 15.14 -10.30
CA GLU A 161 -18.90 14.48 -10.37
C GLU A 161 -18.57 13.66 -9.11
N MET A 162 -18.96 14.13 -7.92
CA MET A 162 -18.76 13.38 -6.67
C MET A 162 -19.78 12.26 -6.52
N GLU A 163 -20.97 12.42 -7.07
CA GLU A 163 -21.99 11.39 -7.23
C GLU A 163 -21.57 10.36 -8.27
N PHE A 164 -20.98 10.78 -9.41
CA PHE A 164 -20.40 9.89 -10.42
C PHE A 164 -19.39 8.92 -9.81
N TRP A 165 -18.41 9.42 -9.04
CA TRP A 165 -17.41 8.56 -8.37
C TRP A 165 -17.90 7.89 -7.08
N ALA A 166 -19.01 8.34 -6.48
CA ALA A 166 -19.61 7.67 -5.33
C ALA A 166 -20.53 6.52 -5.73
N ASN A 167 -21.19 6.65 -6.88
CA ASN A 167 -22.10 5.65 -7.43
C ASN A 167 -21.37 4.59 -8.28
N ASP A 168 -20.21 4.88 -8.90
CA ASP A 168 -19.49 3.90 -9.75
C ASP A 168 -18.63 2.85 -9.00
N VAL A 169 -18.57 2.89 -7.66
CA VAL A 169 -17.99 1.80 -6.86
C VAL A 169 -19.13 0.86 -6.42
N TYR A 170 -19.80 0.22 -7.38
CA TYR A 170 -20.79 -0.81 -7.06
C TYR A 170 -20.11 -2.09 -6.57
N VAL A 171 -20.77 -2.72 -5.59
CA VAL A 171 -20.35 -3.83 -4.71
C VAL A 171 -19.57 -3.33 -3.50
N GLU A 172 -20.34 -2.93 -2.48
CA GLU A 172 -19.84 -3.02 -1.11
C GLU A 172 -19.31 -4.45 -0.90
N PRO A 173 -18.02 -4.62 -0.54
CA PRO A 173 -17.57 -5.90 -0.02
C PRO A 173 -18.49 -6.22 1.16
N GLU A 174 -19.09 -7.42 1.16
CA GLU A 174 -19.91 -7.92 2.26
C GLU A 174 -19.35 -7.44 3.60
N GLU A 175 -20.23 -6.79 4.36
CA GLU A 175 -19.96 -6.22 5.67
C GLU A 175 -19.15 -7.24 6.49
N ARG A 176 -17.85 -6.96 6.71
CA ARG A 176 -17.18 -7.54 7.88
C ARG A 176 -17.94 -6.96 9.07
N GLU A 177 -18.79 -7.79 9.69
CA GLU A 177 -19.49 -7.50 10.93
C GLU A 177 -18.54 -6.73 11.87
N GLU A 178 -18.81 -5.43 12.03
CA GLU A 178 -18.11 -4.61 13.00
C GLU A 178 -18.51 -5.14 14.37
N VAL A 179 -17.57 -5.83 15.03
CA VAL A 179 -17.69 -6.24 16.42
C VAL A 179 -17.93 -4.97 17.25
N GLU A 180 -19.15 -4.82 17.76
CA GLU A 180 -19.54 -3.79 18.71
C GLU A 180 -18.72 -3.95 20.00
N GLY A 181 -17.61 -3.23 20.08
CA GLY A 181 -16.63 -3.34 21.16
C GLY A 181 -16.18 -1.98 21.69
N VAL A 182 -16.98 -1.42 22.59
CA VAL A 182 -16.66 -0.53 23.73
C VAL A 182 -15.86 0.76 23.45
N GLY A 183 -16.49 1.89 23.78
CA GLY A 183 -16.06 3.23 23.44
C GLY A 183 -14.93 3.84 24.28
N LEU A 184 -14.33 4.88 23.70
CA LEU A 184 -13.70 6.06 24.34
C LEU A 184 -12.97 7.00 23.34
N HIS A 185 -13.20 6.88 22.04
CA HIS A 185 -12.63 7.80 21.04
C HIS A 185 -13.73 8.62 20.38
N GLY A 186 -13.45 9.93 20.21
CA GLY A 186 -14.36 10.93 19.65
C GLY A 186 -14.92 10.55 18.28
N PRO A 187 -15.82 11.38 17.71
CA PRO A 187 -16.54 11.04 16.48
C PRO A 187 -15.55 10.62 15.39
N ARG A 188 -15.54 9.31 15.07
CA ARG A 188 -14.70 8.78 13.99
C ARG A 188 -15.14 9.48 12.70
N PRO A 189 -14.23 10.09 11.94
CA PRO A 189 -14.59 10.65 10.64
C PRO A 189 -15.21 9.52 9.79
N ARG A 190 -16.44 9.76 9.30
CA ARG A 190 -17.20 8.80 8.50
C ARG A 190 -16.37 8.33 7.30
N LYS A 191 -16.58 7.07 6.88
CA LYS A 191 -15.91 6.36 5.75
C LYS A 191 -15.66 7.25 4.52
N ARG A 192 -16.57 8.20 4.25
CA ARG A 192 -16.52 9.15 3.13
C ARG A 192 -15.43 10.23 3.25
N GLN A 193 -15.18 10.79 4.44
CA GLN A 193 -14.13 11.78 4.65
C GLN A 193 -12.73 11.19 4.46
N ARG A 194 -12.53 9.97 4.98
CA ARG A 194 -11.30 9.19 4.78
C ARG A 194 -11.02 9.01 3.28
N ARG A 195 -12.02 8.52 2.54
CA ARG A 195 -11.93 8.36 1.08
C ARG A 195 -11.58 9.66 0.33
N ALA A 196 -12.09 10.81 0.75
CA ALA A 196 -11.78 12.08 0.08
C ALA A 196 -10.34 12.56 0.33
N ALA A 197 -9.87 12.46 1.58
CA ALA A 197 -8.47 12.76 1.93
C ALA A 197 -7.50 11.80 1.22
N ASP A 198 -7.81 10.50 1.22
CA ASP A 198 -7.03 9.45 0.58
C ASP A 198 -6.89 9.69 -0.93
N ARG A 199 -7.93 10.21 -1.60
CA ARG A 199 -7.89 10.55 -3.03
C ARG A 199 -6.94 11.70 -3.33
N THR A 200 -6.99 12.78 -2.56
CA THR A 200 -6.09 13.92 -2.75
C THR A 200 -4.65 13.49 -2.53
N GLN A 201 -4.39 12.69 -1.51
CA GLN A 201 -3.08 12.10 -1.23
C GLN A 201 -2.60 11.21 -2.40
N SER A 202 -3.45 10.30 -2.88
CA SER A 202 -3.13 9.44 -4.03
C SER A 202 -2.81 10.24 -5.29
N ARG A 203 -3.54 11.33 -5.56
CA ARG A 203 -3.27 12.23 -6.70
C ARG A 203 -1.91 12.93 -6.57
N ARG A 204 -1.54 13.40 -5.38
CA ARG A 204 -0.20 13.98 -5.13
C ARG A 204 0.89 12.94 -5.41
N VAL A 205 0.74 11.72 -4.90
CA VAL A 205 1.68 10.61 -5.13
C VAL A 205 1.83 10.33 -6.62
N MET A 206 0.73 10.23 -7.37
CA MET A 206 0.77 9.99 -8.82
C MET A 206 1.52 11.08 -9.57
N ILE A 207 1.21 12.35 -9.32
CA ILE A 207 1.86 13.49 -10.00
C ILE A 207 3.37 13.51 -9.71
N MET A 208 3.75 13.35 -8.43
CA MET A 208 5.16 13.31 -8.06
C MET A 208 5.87 12.12 -8.68
N SER A 209 5.21 10.96 -8.78
CA SER A 209 5.78 9.78 -9.42
C SER A 209 6.03 9.98 -10.91
N ILE A 210 5.12 10.66 -11.63
CA ILE A 210 5.35 11.05 -13.03
C ILE A 210 6.57 11.98 -13.15
N MET A 211 6.68 12.99 -12.26
CA MET A 211 7.85 13.88 -12.22
C MET A 211 9.15 13.12 -11.92
N MET A 212 9.11 12.12 -11.05
CA MET A 212 10.26 11.28 -10.72
C MET A 212 10.67 10.39 -11.91
N ILE A 213 9.71 9.73 -12.58
CA ILE A 213 9.97 8.86 -13.74
C ILE A 213 10.54 9.67 -14.91
N THR A 214 10.01 10.87 -15.15
CA THR A 214 10.53 11.77 -16.20
C THR A 214 11.95 12.26 -15.90
N THR A 215 12.29 12.44 -14.63
CA THR A 215 13.65 12.81 -14.21
C THR A 215 14.61 11.60 -14.25
N ASN A 216 14.14 10.44 -13.83
CA ASN A 216 14.89 9.20 -13.83
C ASN A 216 13.95 8.01 -14.06
N GLN A 217 14.02 7.40 -15.24
CA GLN A 217 13.13 6.31 -15.65
C GLN A 217 13.15 5.09 -14.72
N LYS A 218 14.19 4.96 -13.89
CA LYS A 218 14.30 3.88 -12.90
C LYS A 218 13.48 4.15 -11.63
N CYS A 219 13.02 5.38 -11.39
CA CYS A 219 12.20 5.77 -10.23
C CYS A 219 10.71 5.49 -10.46
N ASN A 220 10.37 4.24 -10.69
CA ASN A 220 9.08 3.82 -11.23
C ASN A 220 8.31 2.81 -10.34
N PRO A 221 8.26 2.95 -8.99
CA PRO A 221 7.66 1.93 -8.13
C PRO A 221 6.14 1.84 -8.38
N ILE A 222 5.41 2.96 -8.33
CA ILE A 222 3.97 2.98 -8.60
C ILE A 222 3.65 2.57 -10.04
N ALA A 223 4.45 2.99 -11.01
CA ALA A 223 4.25 2.65 -12.42
C ALA A 223 4.52 1.16 -12.69
N SER A 224 5.45 0.56 -11.95
CA SER A 224 5.71 -0.88 -12.03
C SER A 224 4.54 -1.67 -11.45
N VAL A 225 4.03 -1.26 -10.28
CA VAL A 225 2.85 -1.90 -9.65
C VAL A 225 1.60 -1.72 -10.51
N LEU A 226 1.36 -0.53 -11.09
CA LEU A 226 0.23 -0.31 -11.97
C LEU A 226 0.34 -1.14 -13.26
N GLY A 227 1.53 -1.24 -13.85
CA GLY A 227 1.78 -2.10 -15.00
C GLY A 227 1.54 -3.58 -14.71
N PHE A 228 2.01 -4.05 -13.54
CA PHE A 228 1.72 -5.41 -13.05
C PHE A 228 0.20 -5.63 -12.90
N PHE A 229 -0.49 -4.70 -12.24
CA PHE A 229 -1.92 -4.77 -12.02
C PHE A 229 -2.69 -4.82 -13.33
N CYS A 230 -2.44 -3.89 -14.27
CA CYS A 230 -3.10 -3.88 -15.57
C CYS A 230 -2.90 -5.20 -16.33
N HIS A 231 -1.69 -5.75 -16.31
CA HIS A 231 -1.44 -7.05 -16.91
C HIS A 231 -2.21 -8.18 -16.20
N SER A 232 -2.26 -8.18 -14.86
CA SER A 232 -3.00 -9.20 -14.09
C SER A 232 -4.50 -9.17 -14.37
N THR A 233 -5.07 -7.99 -14.65
CA THR A 233 -6.48 -7.82 -15.03
C THR A 233 -6.73 -8.03 -16.52
N SER A 234 -5.76 -8.55 -17.28
CA SER A 234 -5.85 -8.74 -18.73
C SER A 234 -6.23 -7.47 -19.49
N ALA A 235 -5.72 -6.32 -19.03
CA ALA A 235 -5.92 -5.05 -19.73
C ALA A 235 -5.33 -5.14 -21.16
N PRO A 236 -5.99 -4.56 -22.17
CA PRO A 236 -5.46 -4.56 -23.54
C PRO A 236 -4.06 -3.97 -23.59
N GLU A 237 -3.17 -4.56 -24.41
CA GLU A 237 -1.77 -4.11 -24.54
C GLU A 237 -1.69 -2.62 -24.90
N LEU A 238 -2.56 -2.14 -25.79
CA LEU A 238 -2.67 -0.75 -26.18
C LEU A 238 -2.93 0.19 -24.98
N LEU A 239 -3.75 -0.25 -24.01
CA LEU A 239 -4.00 0.53 -22.80
C LEU A 239 -2.73 0.63 -21.94
N ILE A 240 -2.01 -0.48 -21.77
CA ILE A 240 -0.74 -0.51 -21.02
C ILE A 240 0.30 0.40 -21.70
N GLU A 241 0.38 0.37 -23.03
CA GLU A 241 1.26 1.25 -23.80
C GLU A 241 0.90 2.73 -23.63
N VAL A 242 -0.39 3.09 -23.72
CA VAL A 242 -0.86 4.46 -23.50
C VAL A 242 -0.51 4.93 -22.08
N LEU A 243 -0.75 4.10 -21.07
CA LEU A 243 -0.39 4.41 -19.68
C LEU A 243 1.12 4.52 -19.49
N ALA A 244 1.92 3.70 -20.18
CA ALA A 244 3.37 3.78 -20.14
C ALA A 244 3.88 5.08 -20.77
N HIS A 245 3.30 5.51 -21.88
CA HIS A 245 3.61 6.79 -22.51
C HIS A 245 3.20 7.99 -21.64
N ALA A 246 2.14 7.88 -20.85
CA ALA A 246 1.74 8.89 -19.86
C ALA A 246 2.62 8.90 -18.60
N GLY A 247 3.54 7.94 -18.43
CA GLY A 247 4.35 7.79 -17.22
C GLY A 247 3.59 7.22 -16.02
N LEU A 248 2.40 6.65 -16.26
CA LEU A 248 1.56 6.01 -15.24
C LEU A 248 1.88 4.52 -15.07
N SER A 249 2.40 3.88 -16.12
CA SER A 249 2.80 2.47 -16.11
C SER A 249 4.23 2.30 -16.62
N VAL A 250 4.84 1.15 -16.36
CA VAL A 250 6.01 0.70 -17.12
C VAL A 250 5.58 0.08 -18.45
N SER A 251 6.52 -0.08 -19.38
CA SER A 251 6.26 -0.72 -20.68
C SER A 251 5.78 -2.16 -20.51
N LEU A 252 5.04 -2.67 -21.50
CA LEU A 252 4.61 -4.07 -21.54
C LEU A 252 5.80 -5.03 -21.43
N THR A 253 6.91 -4.72 -22.12
CA THR A 253 8.16 -5.50 -22.06
C THR A 253 8.79 -5.53 -20.66
N ALA A 254 8.72 -4.43 -19.91
CA ALA A 254 9.17 -4.38 -18.53
C ALA A 254 8.25 -5.21 -17.63
N THR A 255 6.93 -5.14 -17.85
CA THR A 255 5.95 -5.97 -17.14
C THR A 255 6.18 -7.46 -17.39
N HIS A 256 6.40 -7.90 -18.63
CA HIS A 256 6.76 -9.29 -18.92
C HIS A 256 8.09 -9.69 -18.26
N SER A 257 9.08 -8.80 -18.24
CA SER A 257 10.36 -9.05 -17.54
C SER A 257 10.17 -9.24 -16.04
N MET A 258 9.27 -8.47 -15.44
CA MET A 258 8.88 -8.60 -14.03
C MET A 258 8.18 -9.93 -13.76
N ILE A 259 7.20 -10.31 -14.58
CA ILE A 259 6.50 -11.59 -14.45
C ILE A 259 7.46 -12.77 -14.60
N ASN A 260 8.39 -12.70 -15.56
CA ASN A 260 9.41 -13.72 -15.73
C ASN A 260 10.33 -13.82 -14.51
N SER A 261 10.75 -12.69 -13.94
CA SER A 261 11.58 -12.65 -12.72
C SER A 261 10.84 -13.27 -11.53
N LEU A 262 9.58 -12.88 -11.31
CA LEU A 262 8.73 -13.45 -10.27
C LEU A 262 8.53 -14.96 -10.46
N SER A 263 8.21 -15.38 -11.68
CA SER A 263 8.01 -16.80 -12.02
C SER A 263 9.27 -17.62 -11.78
N GLU A 264 10.44 -17.09 -12.14
CA GLU A 264 11.73 -17.76 -11.90
C GLU A 264 12.04 -17.87 -10.40
N LYS A 265 11.80 -16.81 -9.63
CA LYS A 265 11.95 -16.83 -8.16
C LYS A 265 10.98 -17.81 -7.51
N SER A 266 9.71 -17.80 -7.91
CA SER A 266 8.71 -18.76 -7.42
C SER A 266 9.10 -20.19 -7.77
N ALA A 267 9.58 -20.45 -8.99
CA ALA A 267 10.05 -21.78 -9.37
C ALA A 267 11.29 -22.22 -8.57
N ARG A 268 12.22 -21.30 -8.28
CA ARG A 268 13.37 -21.59 -7.40
C ARG A 268 12.93 -21.91 -5.99
N PHE A 269 12.09 -21.06 -5.40
CA PHE A 269 11.51 -21.26 -4.07
C PHE A 269 10.77 -22.61 -3.95
N ILE A 270 9.93 -22.93 -4.94
CA ILE A 270 9.24 -24.22 -5.02
C ILE A 270 10.22 -25.39 -5.06
N ARG A 271 11.30 -25.30 -5.84
CA ARG A 271 12.33 -26.37 -5.89
C ARG A 271 13.06 -26.51 -4.57
N GLU A 272 13.41 -25.40 -3.93
CA GLU A 272 14.08 -25.39 -2.63
C GLU A 272 13.20 -26.06 -1.57
N ILE A 273 11.92 -25.67 -1.48
CA ILE A 273 10.93 -26.31 -0.62
C ILE A 273 10.76 -27.79 -0.96
N ALA A 274 10.61 -28.15 -2.23
CA ALA A 274 10.45 -29.55 -2.63
C ALA A 274 11.68 -30.41 -2.26
N GLN A 275 12.90 -29.85 -2.34
CA GLN A 275 14.15 -30.53 -2.01
C GLN A 275 14.30 -30.81 -0.51
N THR A 276 13.70 -29.99 0.36
CA THR A 276 13.68 -30.25 1.80
C THR A 276 12.91 -31.53 2.16
N LYS A 277 12.06 -32.05 1.25
CA LYS A 277 11.07 -33.10 1.52
C LYS A 277 10.04 -32.75 2.59
N THR A 278 10.04 -31.54 3.13
CA THR A 278 9.07 -31.06 4.13
C THR A 278 7.97 -30.24 3.46
N ALA A 279 7.46 -30.73 2.33
CA ALA A 279 6.44 -30.07 1.54
C ALA A 279 5.34 -31.06 1.14
N ALA A 280 4.08 -30.63 1.27
CA ALA A 280 2.92 -31.35 0.78
C ALA A 280 2.50 -30.80 -0.60
N PHE A 281 2.14 -31.71 -1.51
CA PHE A 281 1.63 -31.40 -2.83
C PHE A 281 0.14 -31.74 -2.88
N ALA A 282 -0.68 -30.76 -3.20
CA ALA A 282 -2.09 -30.96 -3.54
C ALA A 282 -2.26 -30.73 -5.04
N TYR A 283 -2.71 -31.75 -5.76
CA TYR A 283 -3.05 -31.62 -7.17
C TYR A 283 -4.55 -31.45 -7.30
N ASP A 284 -4.96 -30.49 -8.12
CA ASP A 284 -6.37 -30.30 -8.48
C ASP A 284 -6.51 -30.17 -9.99
N ASN A 285 -7.45 -30.92 -10.55
CA ASN A 285 -7.77 -30.86 -11.97
C ASN A 285 -8.86 -29.82 -12.15
N PHE A 286 -8.58 -28.77 -12.91
CA PHE A 286 -9.55 -27.74 -13.21
C PHE A 286 -9.68 -27.56 -14.72
N ASP A 287 -10.92 -27.37 -15.15
CA ASP A 287 -11.26 -27.20 -16.55
C ASP A 287 -11.49 -25.71 -16.83
N MET A 288 -10.71 -25.14 -17.75
CA MET A 288 -10.87 -23.76 -18.20
C MET A 288 -11.67 -23.74 -19.50
N ASP A 289 -12.86 -23.13 -19.48
CA ASP A 289 -13.61 -22.89 -20.71
C ASP A 289 -13.22 -21.53 -21.32
N PHE A 290 -12.32 -21.55 -22.31
CA PHE A 290 -11.92 -20.36 -23.05
C PHE A 290 -12.99 -20.02 -24.10
N LYS A 291 -14.04 -19.31 -23.67
CA LYS A 291 -15.11 -18.85 -24.58
C LYS A 291 -14.52 -18.04 -25.73
N SER A 292 -14.60 -18.57 -26.95
CA SER A 292 -14.22 -17.81 -28.14
C SER A 292 -15.30 -16.77 -28.45
N TYR A 293 -14.88 -15.54 -28.77
CA TYR A 293 -15.81 -14.46 -29.11
C TYR A 293 -16.68 -14.78 -30.35
N ALA A 294 -16.16 -15.62 -31.26
CA ALA A 294 -16.91 -16.18 -32.37
C ALA A 294 -16.47 -17.63 -32.60
N SER A 295 -17.41 -18.56 -32.62
CA SER A 295 -17.16 -19.93 -33.09
C SER A 295 -16.97 -19.90 -34.61
N THR A 296 -15.76 -20.16 -35.09
CA THR A 296 -15.50 -20.32 -36.53
C THR A 296 -15.80 -21.76 -36.94
N VAL A 297 -16.28 -21.95 -38.18
CA VAL A 297 -16.56 -23.27 -38.77
C VAL A 297 -15.32 -24.18 -38.74
N GLU A 298 -14.12 -23.59 -38.77
CA GLU A 298 -12.84 -24.30 -38.74
C GLU A 298 -12.42 -24.76 -37.33
N ARG A 299 -13.05 -24.25 -36.26
CA ARG A 299 -12.80 -24.68 -34.86
C ARG A 299 -14.10 -24.96 -34.11
N PRO A 300 -14.82 -26.03 -34.47
CA PRO A 300 -16.01 -26.45 -33.75
C PRO A 300 -15.59 -27.07 -32.41
N GLY A 301 -15.60 -26.26 -31.35
CA GLY A 301 -15.98 -26.70 -30.00
C GLY A 301 -15.03 -27.62 -29.23
N THR A 302 -13.80 -27.17 -28.95
CA THR A 302 -13.16 -27.50 -27.65
C THR A 302 -12.54 -26.24 -27.06
N THR A 303 -13.39 -25.38 -26.54
CA THR A 303 -12.98 -24.22 -25.71
C THR A 303 -12.51 -24.68 -24.33
N LEU A 304 -12.92 -25.89 -23.91
CA LEU A 304 -12.50 -26.53 -22.68
C LEU A 304 -11.05 -27.00 -22.76
N GLN A 305 -10.18 -26.39 -21.97
CA GLN A 305 -8.82 -26.85 -21.71
C GLN A 305 -8.76 -27.50 -20.33
N HIS A 306 -8.31 -28.76 -20.31
CA HIS A 306 -8.04 -29.48 -19.09
C HIS A 306 -6.65 -29.10 -18.57
N ALA A 307 -6.58 -28.57 -17.34
CA ALA A 307 -5.33 -28.24 -16.68
C ALA A 307 -5.28 -28.90 -15.30
N THR A 308 -4.08 -29.30 -14.88
CA THR A 308 -3.82 -29.75 -13.51
C THR A 308 -3.05 -28.66 -12.81
N SER A 309 -3.66 -28.05 -11.79
CA SER A 309 -2.96 -27.18 -10.85
C SER A 309 -2.25 -28.05 -9.80
N ALA A 310 -1.14 -27.54 -9.29
CA ALA A 310 -0.49 -28.10 -8.12
C ALA A 310 -0.27 -26.97 -7.12
N LEU A 311 -0.68 -27.19 -5.88
CA LEU A 311 -0.41 -26.31 -4.77
C LEU A 311 0.59 -26.99 -3.83
N ILE A 312 1.57 -26.21 -3.40
CA ILE A 312 2.69 -26.70 -2.59
C ILE A 312 2.64 -25.98 -1.26
N PHE A 313 2.47 -26.74 -0.20
CA PHE A 313 2.45 -26.23 1.16
C PHE A 313 3.73 -26.68 1.86
N PRO A 314 4.51 -25.78 2.47
CA PRO A 314 5.49 -26.21 3.46
C PRO A 314 4.75 -26.93 4.60
N LEU A 315 5.31 -28.03 5.10
CA LEU A 315 4.81 -28.68 6.30
C LEU A 315 5.14 -27.76 7.49
N GLU A 316 4.14 -27.04 7.98
CA GLU A 316 4.26 -26.15 9.14
C GLU A 316 4.53 -26.93 10.45
N HIS A 317 4.82 -26.21 11.55
CA HIS A 317 5.10 -26.74 12.90
C HIS A 317 6.48 -27.40 13.06
N ASP A 318 7.51 -26.81 12.47
CA ASP A 318 8.90 -27.23 12.63
C ASP A 318 9.16 -28.70 12.26
N VAL A 319 8.38 -29.24 11.31
CA VAL A 319 8.57 -30.60 10.81
C VAL A 319 9.95 -30.72 10.20
N GLU A 320 10.78 -31.57 10.77
CA GLU A 320 12.12 -31.85 10.27
C GLU A 320 12.11 -33.04 9.31
N VAL A 321 13.16 -33.15 8.49
CA VAL A 321 13.40 -34.35 7.66
C VAL A 321 13.48 -35.62 8.52
N SER A 322 13.93 -35.49 9.77
CA SER A 322 14.04 -36.57 10.74
C SER A 322 12.68 -37.16 11.15
N ASP A 323 11.63 -36.34 11.16
CA ASP A 323 10.25 -36.76 11.42
C ASP A 323 9.69 -37.59 10.25
N LEU A 324 10.19 -37.34 9.05
CA LEU A 324 9.81 -38.05 7.82
C LEU A 324 10.67 -39.29 7.53
N LYS A 325 11.47 -39.76 8.50
CA LYS A 325 12.37 -40.94 8.33
C LYS A 325 11.65 -42.23 7.92
N PHE A 326 10.35 -42.34 8.21
CA PHE A 326 9.54 -43.49 7.83
C PHE A 326 8.77 -43.29 6.51
N SER A 327 8.91 -42.14 5.83
CA SER A 327 8.19 -41.88 4.57
C SER A 327 8.53 -42.89 3.48
N ASP A 328 9.82 -43.24 3.34
CA ASP A 328 10.28 -44.25 2.37
C ASP A 328 9.78 -45.66 2.74
N GLU A 329 9.75 -46.03 4.03
CA GLU A 329 9.19 -47.30 4.49
C GLU A 329 7.66 -47.36 4.28
N LEU A 330 6.97 -46.25 4.55
CA LEU A 330 5.53 -46.14 4.34
C LEU A 330 5.22 -46.30 2.85
N TRP A 331 5.90 -45.54 1.97
CA TRP A 331 5.70 -45.59 0.54
C TRP A 331 6.06 -46.94 -0.08
N SER A 332 7.15 -47.57 0.38
CA SER A 332 7.55 -48.91 -0.07
C SER A 332 6.63 -50.02 0.43
N THR A 333 5.66 -49.73 1.28
CA THR A 333 4.66 -50.70 1.75
C THR A 333 3.21 -50.27 1.47
N ASP A 334 3.02 -49.11 0.83
CA ASP A 334 1.70 -48.55 0.54
C ASP A 334 1.03 -49.29 -0.62
N PRO A 335 -0.24 -49.75 -0.48
CA PRO A 335 -1.00 -50.37 -1.57
C PRO A 335 -1.20 -49.48 -2.81
N VAL A 336 -1.07 -48.16 -2.68
CA VAL A 336 -1.19 -47.18 -3.77
C VAL A 336 0.12 -47.03 -4.56
N ASN A 337 1.24 -47.55 -4.05
CA ASN A 337 2.47 -47.60 -4.80
C ASN A 337 2.38 -48.64 -5.93
N LEU A 338 2.23 -48.15 -7.16
CA LEU A 338 2.06 -48.96 -8.37
C LEU A 338 3.22 -49.92 -8.66
N ARG A 339 4.38 -49.74 -8.01
CA ARG A 339 5.53 -50.64 -8.13
C ARG A 339 5.45 -51.85 -7.21
N LEU A 340 4.53 -51.88 -6.24
CA LEU A 340 4.36 -53.04 -5.36
C LEU A 340 3.43 -54.11 -5.99
N PRO A 341 3.87 -55.38 -6.03
CA PRO A 341 3.00 -56.51 -6.33
C PRO A 341 1.82 -56.58 -5.36
N LYS A 342 0.64 -56.98 -5.85
CA LYS A 342 -0.59 -57.06 -5.06
C LYS A 342 -0.48 -58.00 -3.86
N GLU A 343 0.35 -59.02 -3.95
CA GLU A 343 0.59 -59.97 -2.87
C GLU A 343 1.32 -59.34 -1.67
N GLN A 344 2.02 -58.24 -1.90
CA GLN A 344 2.79 -57.51 -0.89
C GLN A 344 2.01 -56.34 -0.30
N TRP A 345 0.80 -56.08 -0.77
CA TRP A 345 -0.03 -55.00 -0.24
C TRP A 345 -0.34 -55.26 1.22
N ARG A 346 0.07 -54.34 2.09
CA ARG A 346 -0.38 -54.36 3.48
C ARG A 346 -1.90 -54.17 3.50
N ARG A 347 -2.55 -54.75 4.52
CA ARG A 347 -3.97 -54.49 4.79
C ARG A 347 -4.22 -52.98 4.75
N LYS A 348 -5.21 -52.54 3.97
CA LYS A 348 -5.62 -51.14 3.85
C LYS A 348 -5.86 -50.58 5.26
N ARG A 349 -4.98 -49.68 5.70
CA ARG A 349 -5.13 -49.03 6.99
C ARG A 349 -6.35 -48.12 6.94
N THR A 350 -7.20 -48.22 7.93
CA THR A 350 -8.34 -47.34 8.16
C THR A 350 -7.96 -46.33 9.23
N TRP A 351 -8.76 -45.27 9.42
CA TRP A 351 -8.55 -44.30 10.51
C TRP A 351 -8.44 -44.98 11.89
N ARG A 352 -9.02 -46.18 12.06
CA ARG A 352 -8.92 -46.99 13.28
C ARG A 352 -7.50 -47.50 13.57
N ASP A 353 -6.67 -47.67 12.55
CA ASP A 353 -5.28 -48.12 12.68
C ASP A 353 -4.33 -46.97 13.03
N CYS A 354 -4.77 -45.71 12.86
CA CYS A 354 -4.06 -44.50 13.30
C CYS A 354 -4.35 -44.17 14.77
N ILE A 355 -5.32 -44.85 15.39
CA ILE A 355 -5.63 -44.68 16.80
C ILE A 355 -4.63 -45.52 17.59
N PRO A 356 -3.91 -44.95 18.57
CA PRO A 356 -3.02 -45.71 19.42
C PRO A 356 -3.78 -46.90 19.99
N GLN A 357 -3.28 -48.13 19.86
CA GLN A 357 -3.90 -49.24 20.57
C GLN A 357 -3.62 -49.05 22.06
N GLY A 358 -4.56 -48.42 22.75
CA GLY A 358 -4.44 -48.18 24.18
C GLY A 358 -4.30 -49.51 24.91
N PRO A 359 -3.47 -49.59 25.97
CA PRO A 359 -3.53 -50.72 26.88
C PRO A 359 -4.99 -50.90 27.33
N ASN A 360 -5.44 -52.15 27.47
CA ASN A 360 -6.76 -52.52 27.99
C ASN A 360 -6.88 -52.08 29.47
N VAL A 361 -6.90 -50.77 29.69
CA VAL A 361 -7.07 -50.15 31.00
C VAL A 361 -8.56 -49.87 31.14
N PRO A 362 -9.19 -50.22 32.28
CA PRO A 362 -10.58 -49.86 32.52
C PRO A 362 -10.73 -48.34 32.47
N GLY A 363 -11.42 -47.84 31.45
CA GLY A 363 -11.57 -46.42 31.18
C GLY A 363 -12.44 -46.15 29.95
N PRO A 364 -12.81 -44.87 29.71
CA PRO A 364 -13.60 -44.50 28.54
C PRO A 364 -12.87 -44.88 27.26
N SER A 365 -13.66 -45.25 26.23
CA SER A 365 -13.11 -45.67 24.94
C SER A 365 -12.13 -44.64 24.40
N ILE A 366 -11.15 -45.08 23.63
CA ILE A 366 -10.12 -44.18 23.09
C ILE A 366 -10.70 -43.08 22.19
N ASN A 367 -11.78 -43.36 21.47
CA ASN A 367 -12.54 -42.35 20.72
C ASN A 367 -13.15 -41.30 21.65
N THR A 368 -13.72 -41.73 22.78
CA THR A 368 -14.23 -40.82 23.82
C THR A 368 -13.11 -39.95 24.37
N ARG A 369 -11.91 -40.49 24.55
CA ARG A 369 -10.75 -39.73 25.03
C ARG A 369 -10.22 -38.71 23.99
N LEU A 370 -10.13 -39.11 22.72
CA LEU A 370 -9.72 -38.24 21.62
C LEU A 370 -10.73 -37.11 21.41
N ASN A 371 -12.04 -37.42 21.40
CA ASN A 371 -13.09 -36.41 21.29
C ASN A 371 -13.08 -35.49 22.51
N ALA A 372 -12.91 -36.03 23.72
CA ALA A 372 -12.80 -35.21 24.93
C ALA A 372 -11.57 -34.28 24.88
N TRP A 373 -10.44 -34.73 24.36
CA TRP A 373 -9.26 -33.89 24.16
C TRP A 373 -9.52 -32.79 23.12
N HIS A 374 -10.08 -33.13 21.96
CA HIS A 374 -10.36 -32.16 20.90
C HIS A 374 -11.38 -31.11 21.34
N PHE A 375 -12.46 -31.52 22.04
CA PHE A 375 -13.43 -30.59 22.62
C PHE A 375 -12.81 -29.67 23.67
N ARG A 376 -11.95 -30.20 24.55
CA ARG A 376 -11.23 -29.36 25.53
C ARG A 376 -10.33 -28.35 24.85
N TYR A 377 -9.56 -28.79 23.85
CA TYR A 377 -8.69 -27.93 23.06
C TYR A 377 -9.49 -26.82 22.36
N ALA A 378 -10.59 -27.17 21.71
CA ALA A 378 -11.44 -26.21 21.01
C ALA A 378 -12.06 -25.19 21.97
N LEU A 379 -12.58 -25.64 23.12
CA LEU A 379 -13.16 -24.75 24.13
C LEU A 379 -12.12 -23.76 24.70
N VAL A 380 -10.92 -24.22 25.03
CA VAL A 380 -9.88 -23.35 25.60
C VAL A 380 -9.29 -22.39 24.55
N THR A 381 -9.14 -22.85 23.31
CA THR A 381 -8.47 -22.07 22.26
C THR A 381 -9.39 -21.04 21.63
N PHE A 382 -10.68 -21.38 21.44
CA PHE A 382 -11.61 -20.57 20.65
C PHE A 382 -12.75 -19.94 21.45
N CYS A 383 -12.88 -20.22 22.76
CA CYS A 383 -13.93 -19.63 23.60
C CYS A 383 -13.32 -18.87 24.79
N ASP A 384 -13.47 -17.54 24.79
CA ASP A 384 -12.82 -16.65 25.76
C ASP A 384 -13.24 -16.93 27.22
N ASP A 385 -14.50 -17.30 27.44
CA ASP A 385 -15.04 -17.66 28.75
C ASP A 385 -14.33 -18.87 29.39
N PHE A 386 -13.70 -19.71 28.57
CA PHE A 386 -13.02 -20.93 29.01
C PHE A 386 -11.51 -20.80 29.19
N LYS A 387 -10.91 -19.65 28.83
CA LYS A 387 -9.46 -19.40 29.00
C LYS A 387 -9.00 -19.50 30.45
N GLY A 388 -9.84 -19.11 31.41
CA GLY A 388 -9.55 -19.22 32.84
C GLY A 388 -9.40 -20.66 33.36
N PHE A 389 -9.90 -21.65 32.62
CA PHE A 389 -9.85 -23.08 33.00
C PHE A 389 -8.69 -23.84 32.34
N GLN A 390 -7.78 -23.15 31.65
CA GLN A 390 -6.66 -23.78 30.93
C GLN A 390 -5.79 -24.68 31.84
N SER A 391 -5.56 -24.24 33.08
CA SER A 391 -4.80 -25.01 34.09
C SER A 391 -5.52 -26.27 34.58
N LEU A 392 -6.87 -26.27 34.58
CA LEU A 392 -7.70 -27.38 35.05
C LEU A 392 -7.98 -28.41 33.94
N LEU A 393 -8.05 -27.96 32.69
CA LEU A 393 -8.37 -28.82 31.55
C LEU A 393 -7.17 -29.59 30.99
N GLY A 394 -5.97 -29.31 31.50
CA GLY A 394 -4.73 -30.01 31.13
C GLY A 394 -4.17 -29.61 29.77
N CYS A 395 -4.59 -28.47 29.22
CA CYS A 395 -3.98 -27.85 28.03
C CYS A 395 -2.78 -26.97 28.43
N VAL A 396 -1.92 -27.48 29.30
CA VAL A 396 -0.62 -26.88 29.54
C VAL A 396 0.23 -27.26 28.34
N ARG A 397 0.67 -26.28 27.55
CA ARG A 397 1.79 -26.47 26.63
C ARG A 397 2.97 -26.81 27.52
N ASP A 398 3.31 -28.09 27.64
CA ASP A 398 4.66 -28.44 28.06
C ASP A 398 5.57 -27.83 27.00
N ASN A 399 6.27 -26.76 27.38
CA ASN A 399 7.29 -26.15 26.54
C ASN A 399 8.40 -27.20 26.33
N ALA A 400 8.34 -27.89 25.19
CA ALA A 400 9.43 -28.64 24.60
C ALA A 400 10.01 -27.81 23.45
#